data_AF-A0A927TJU9-F1
#
_entry.id   AF-A0A927TJU9-F1
#
_cell.length_a   1.000
_cell.length_b   1.000
_cell.length_c   1.000
_cell.angle_alpha   90.00
_cell.angle_beta   90.00
_cell.angle_gamma   90.00
#
_symmetry.space_group_name_H-M   'P 1'
#
loop_
_entity.id
_entity.type
_entity.pdbx_description
1 polymer ?
#
loop_
_entity_poly.entity_id
_entity_poly.type
_entity_poly.pdbx_seq_one_letter_code
_entity_poly.pdbx_strand_id
1 'polypeptide(L)'
;MKEENRTYIAIDLKSFYASVECVERQLNPLTTNLVVADIGRTEKTICLAVSPALKAYGIPGRPRLFEVVQKVKEVNIERKNKAPGRRFSGESYLAEELSLHPELAISYIVATPRMALYMEYSTRIYNIYLKYIAPEDIHVYSIDEVFMDVTQYLSAYRLTPRELAAKIIKDVQDQTGITATAGIGTNLYLCKVALDIVAKHVKPDNNGVRIARLDERTYRRLLWNHKPLTDFWRVGPGYRKKLEENGLFTMGDIARCSLGGPREYYNEDLLYGLFGINAELLIDHAWGWEPVTMDLIKSYKPSVNCLSSGQVLQCPYDFEKGKLIVREMTDQLVLDLVEKRLVTDQVVLTVGYDIENMSDPEIAKRYAGEATVNHYGKKIPKPAHGTANLGRRTSSTRLILDAMMDLYDKIVDPGLLIRRVTVVANHLVDENFTPEQENYEQLDIFTDYEALQRQRQKEAGELAKERRLQEAMLEVKKKYGKNAILKGTNLQEGAMTKERNHQIGGHKA
;
A
#
# COMPACT_ATOMS: atom_id res chain seq x y z
N MET A 1 -10.50 7.75 -37.01
CA MET A 1 -9.39 6.80 -36.78
C MET A 1 -10.03 5.46 -36.47
N LYS A 2 -9.62 4.36 -37.13
CA LYS A 2 -10.05 3.02 -36.68
C LYS A 2 -9.52 2.87 -35.25
N GLU A 3 -10.40 2.60 -34.28
CA GLU A 3 -9.97 2.20 -32.95
C GLU A 3 -9.06 0.98 -33.12
N GLU A 4 -7.76 1.15 -32.84
CA GLU A 4 -6.89 0.00 -32.69
C GLU A 4 -7.42 -0.83 -31.53
N ASN A 5 -7.74 -2.10 -31.77
CA ASN A 5 -8.15 -3.02 -30.72
C ASN A 5 -6.99 -3.19 -29.74
N ARG A 6 -7.03 -2.44 -28.64
CA ARG A 6 -5.94 -2.42 -27.66
C ARG A 6 -5.82 -3.74 -26.92
N THR A 7 -4.57 -4.11 -26.72
CA THR A 7 -3.99 -5.26 -26.04
C THR A 7 -3.43 -5.03 -24.63
N TYR A 8 -4.15 -5.18 -23.51
CA TYR A 8 -3.53 -5.07 -22.18
C TYR A 8 -3.31 -6.43 -21.51
N ILE A 9 -2.17 -6.58 -20.83
CA ILE A 9 -1.85 -7.72 -19.96
C ILE A 9 -1.54 -7.22 -18.56
N ALA A 10 -2.21 -7.76 -17.55
CA ALA A 10 -1.84 -7.62 -16.14
C ALA A 10 -1.22 -8.92 -15.64
N ILE A 11 -0.08 -8.87 -14.96
CA ILE A 11 0.61 -10.03 -14.38
C ILE A 11 0.76 -9.82 -12.87
N ASP A 12 0.32 -10.80 -12.08
CA ASP A 12 0.47 -10.84 -10.61
C ASP A 12 1.22 -12.10 -10.17
N LEU A 13 2.26 -11.91 -9.35
CA LEU A 13 3.10 -13.00 -8.84
C LEU A 13 2.39 -13.75 -7.72
N LYS A 14 2.32 -15.07 -7.83
CA LYS A 14 1.51 -15.88 -6.92
C LYS A 14 2.09 -15.87 -5.51
N SER A 15 1.36 -15.29 -4.55
CA SER A 15 1.77 -15.25 -3.13
C SER A 15 3.22 -14.77 -2.95
N PHE A 16 3.59 -13.69 -3.64
CA PHE A 16 4.98 -13.29 -3.91
C PHE A 16 5.97 -13.51 -2.77
N TYR A 17 5.77 -12.91 -1.59
CA TYR A 17 6.73 -13.05 -0.50
C TYR A 17 6.87 -14.50 -0.01
N ALA A 18 5.77 -15.26 0.08
CA ALA A 18 5.86 -16.66 0.48
C ALA A 18 6.57 -17.50 -0.59
N SER A 19 6.38 -17.16 -1.87
CA SER A 19 7.06 -17.83 -2.98
C SER A 19 8.56 -17.56 -2.98
N VAL A 20 9.00 -16.31 -2.75
CA VAL A 20 10.42 -15.99 -2.56
C VAL A 20 11.00 -16.78 -1.39
N GLU A 21 10.31 -16.80 -0.24
CA GLU A 21 10.78 -17.54 0.93
C GLU A 21 10.87 -19.06 0.70
N CYS A 22 9.98 -19.65 -0.11
CA CYS A 22 10.07 -21.05 -0.52
C CYS A 22 11.27 -21.30 -1.44
N VAL A 23 11.45 -20.50 -2.50
CA VAL A 23 12.55 -20.64 -3.47
C VAL A 23 13.91 -20.57 -2.78
N GLU A 24 14.09 -19.60 -1.88
CA GLU A 24 15.32 -19.42 -1.11
C GLU A 24 15.64 -20.59 -0.16
N ARG A 25 14.62 -21.38 0.19
CA ARG A 25 14.75 -22.60 0.99
C ARG A 25 14.82 -23.86 0.12
N GLN A 26 14.91 -23.71 -1.20
CA GLN A 26 14.89 -24.82 -2.17
C GLN A 26 13.61 -25.66 -2.07
N LEU A 27 12.50 -25.00 -1.72
CA LEU A 27 11.18 -25.60 -1.58
C LEU A 27 10.27 -25.14 -2.73
N ASN A 28 9.29 -25.98 -3.08
CA ASN A 28 8.34 -25.65 -4.14
C ASN A 28 7.26 -24.67 -3.62
N PRO A 29 7.15 -23.45 -4.19
CA PRO A 29 6.19 -22.45 -3.74
C PRO A 29 4.73 -22.89 -3.77
N LEU A 30 4.36 -23.83 -4.66
CA LEU A 30 2.98 -24.25 -4.85
C LEU A 30 2.53 -25.33 -3.86
N THR A 31 3.46 -26.12 -3.32
CA THR A 31 3.13 -27.31 -2.52
C THR A 31 3.62 -27.22 -1.08
N THR A 32 4.48 -26.25 -0.75
CA THR A 32 4.95 -26.01 0.62
C THR A 32 3.99 -25.12 1.42
N ASN A 33 3.60 -25.57 2.61
CA ASN A 33 2.88 -24.80 3.61
C ASN A 33 3.84 -23.83 4.33
N LEU A 34 3.84 -22.59 3.90
CA LEU A 34 4.64 -21.50 4.47
C LEU A 34 3.78 -20.25 4.71
N VAL A 35 4.10 -19.53 5.79
CA VAL A 35 3.58 -18.19 6.11
C VAL A 35 4.73 -17.22 6.38
N VAL A 36 4.59 -15.98 5.90
CA VAL A 36 5.57 -14.92 6.11
C VAL A 36 5.08 -14.03 7.24
N ALA A 37 5.72 -14.11 8.42
CA ALA A 37 5.34 -13.37 9.61
C ALA A 37 6.54 -13.17 10.55
N ASP A 38 6.52 -12.09 11.33
CA ASP A 38 7.55 -11.80 12.34
C ASP A 38 7.15 -12.39 13.69
N ILE A 39 7.67 -13.58 14.01
CA ILE A 39 7.43 -14.29 15.28
C ILE A 39 8.12 -13.65 16.48
N GLY A 40 9.05 -12.71 16.27
CA GLY A 40 9.64 -11.93 17.36
C GLY A 40 8.64 -10.96 18.00
N ARG A 41 7.48 -10.77 17.38
CA ARG A 41 6.33 -10.04 17.92
C ARG A 41 5.33 -11.00 18.55
N THR A 42 4.13 -10.53 18.84
CA THR A 42 3.03 -11.36 19.32
C THR A 42 2.36 -12.14 18.17
N GLU A 43 1.62 -13.21 18.47
CA GLU A 43 0.77 -13.93 17.50
C GLU A 43 -0.32 -13.04 16.86
N LYS A 44 -0.54 -11.84 17.39
CA LYS A 44 -1.39 -10.80 16.78
C LYS A 44 -0.68 -10.09 15.61
N THR A 45 0.54 -10.47 15.26
CA THR A 45 1.26 -9.94 14.10
C THR A 45 0.52 -10.26 12.79
N ILE A 46 0.69 -9.40 11.80
CA ILE A 46 0.13 -9.60 10.47
C ILE A 46 1.04 -10.56 9.70
N CYS A 47 0.45 -11.56 9.08
CA CYS A 47 1.12 -12.36 8.07
C CYS A 47 1.13 -11.57 6.76
N LEU A 48 2.32 -11.29 6.22
CA LEU A 48 2.46 -10.53 4.98
C LEU A 48 2.05 -11.34 3.75
N ALA A 49 2.30 -12.65 3.79
CA ALA A 49 1.89 -13.57 2.75
C ALA A 49 1.67 -14.97 3.32
N VAL A 50 0.79 -15.71 2.64
CA VAL A 50 0.51 -17.12 2.89
C VAL A 50 0.72 -17.87 1.58
N SER A 51 1.47 -18.96 1.63
CA SER A 51 1.70 -19.86 0.48
C SER A 51 0.38 -20.38 -0.12
N PRO A 52 0.34 -20.69 -1.43
CA PRO A 52 -0.81 -21.30 -2.09
C PRO A 52 -1.31 -22.59 -1.42
N ALA A 53 -0.39 -23.47 -1.00
CA ALA A 53 -0.73 -24.72 -0.31
C ALA A 53 -1.49 -24.45 1.01
N LEU A 54 -0.99 -23.51 1.81
CA LEU A 54 -1.61 -23.20 3.10
C LEU A 54 -2.96 -22.45 2.93
N LYS A 55 -3.09 -21.63 1.88
CA LYS A 55 -4.37 -20.99 1.48
C LYS A 55 -5.45 -22.01 1.11
N ALA A 56 -5.08 -23.20 0.60
CA ALA A 56 -6.05 -24.24 0.23
C ALA A 56 -6.87 -24.74 1.42
N TYR A 57 -6.42 -24.52 2.65
CA TYR A 57 -7.16 -24.83 3.89
C TYR A 57 -8.14 -23.72 4.33
N GLY A 58 -8.40 -22.73 3.48
CA GLY A 58 -9.31 -21.62 3.76
C GLY A 58 -8.69 -20.47 4.55
N ILE A 59 -7.36 -20.44 4.67
CA ILE A 59 -6.63 -19.34 5.30
C ILE A 59 -6.57 -18.16 4.32
N PRO A 60 -6.95 -16.93 4.74
CA PRO A 60 -6.93 -15.78 3.83
C PRO A 60 -5.49 -15.39 3.47
N GLY A 61 -5.32 -14.44 2.53
CA GLY A 61 -3.98 -14.05 2.06
C GLY A 61 -3.16 -13.20 3.03
N ARG A 62 -3.83 -12.47 3.92
CA ARG A 62 -3.20 -11.59 4.93
C ARG A 62 -3.86 -11.75 6.31
N PRO A 63 -3.81 -12.95 6.91
CA PRO A 63 -4.36 -13.23 8.23
C PRO A 63 -3.48 -12.62 9.33
N ARG A 64 -3.96 -12.65 10.56
CA ARG A 64 -3.11 -12.62 11.74
C ARG A 64 -2.53 -14.01 12.02
N LEU A 65 -1.34 -14.08 12.61
CA LEU A 65 -0.67 -15.36 12.84
C LEU A 65 -1.52 -16.31 13.72
N PHE A 66 -2.23 -15.78 14.73
CA PHE A 66 -3.13 -16.60 15.53
C PHE A 66 -4.28 -17.24 14.73
N GLU A 67 -4.78 -16.58 13.67
CA GLU A 67 -5.83 -17.14 12.80
C GLU A 67 -5.29 -18.33 12.00
N VAL A 68 -4.03 -18.27 11.56
CA VAL A 68 -3.33 -19.39 10.93
C VAL A 68 -3.19 -20.55 11.92
N VAL A 69 -2.73 -20.28 13.14
CA VAL A 69 -2.59 -21.27 14.21
C VAL A 69 -3.92 -21.95 14.51
N GLN A 70 -5.00 -21.18 14.66
CA GLN A 70 -6.34 -21.70 14.92
C GLN A 70 -6.83 -22.55 13.75
N LYS A 71 -6.70 -22.06 12.51
CA LYS A 71 -7.20 -22.79 11.35
C LYS A 71 -6.47 -24.10 11.11
N VAL A 72 -5.15 -24.12 11.27
CA VAL A 72 -4.37 -25.35 11.16
C VAL A 72 -4.74 -26.35 12.26
N LYS A 73 -5.00 -25.88 13.49
CA LYS A 73 -5.49 -26.75 14.58
C LYS A 73 -6.85 -27.37 14.25
N GLU A 74 -7.80 -26.59 13.72
CA GLU A 74 -9.11 -27.09 13.27
C GLU A 74 -8.95 -28.20 12.22
N VAL A 75 -8.17 -27.95 11.17
CA VAL A 75 -7.96 -28.92 10.08
C VAL A 75 -7.25 -30.17 10.60
N ASN A 76 -6.31 -30.03 11.53
CA ASN A 76 -5.65 -31.17 12.18
C ASN A 76 -6.62 -31.98 13.05
N ILE A 77 -7.60 -31.37 13.71
CA ILE A 77 -8.64 -32.12 14.43
C ILE A 77 -9.45 -32.98 13.44
N GLU A 78 -9.84 -32.40 12.30
CA GLU A 78 -10.57 -33.12 11.26
C GLU A 78 -9.74 -34.26 10.64
N ARG A 79 -8.45 -34.00 10.34
CA ARG A 79 -7.53 -35.03 9.82
C ARG A 79 -7.31 -36.15 10.82
N LYS A 80 -7.14 -35.83 12.11
CA LYS A 80 -6.96 -36.84 13.17
C LYS A 80 -8.14 -37.79 13.24
N ASN A 81 -9.37 -37.31 13.04
CA ASN A 81 -10.56 -38.17 13.04
C ASN A 81 -10.59 -39.14 11.84
N LYS A 82 -9.93 -38.80 10.73
CA LYS A 82 -9.81 -39.61 9.51
C LYS A 82 -8.56 -40.50 9.51
N ALA A 83 -7.58 -40.22 10.37
CA ALA A 83 -6.33 -40.96 10.45
C ALA A 83 -6.53 -42.38 11.01
N PRO A 84 -5.74 -43.38 10.55
CA PRO A 84 -5.73 -44.73 11.12
C PRO A 84 -5.49 -44.70 12.64
N GLY A 85 -6.38 -45.34 13.40
CA GLY A 85 -6.29 -45.35 14.87
C GLY A 85 -6.53 -43.99 15.54
N ARG A 86 -7.02 -42.97 14.81
CA ARG A 86 -7.26 -41.60 15.27
C ARG A 86 -6.06 -40.93 15.92
N ARG A 87 -4.86 -41.25 15.44
CA ARG A 87 -3.58 -40.74 15.94
C ARG A 87 -2.72 -40.30 14.76
N PHE A 88 -1.90 -39.28 15.01
CA PHE A 88 -0.90 -38.86 14.03
C PHE A 88 0.40 -39.61 14.27
N SER A 89 1.07 -40.01 13.19
CA SER A 89 2.39 -40.65 13.21
C SER A 89 3.54 -39.63 13.08
N GLY A 90 3.23 -38.41 12.64
CA GLY A 90 4.19 -37.33 12.44
C GLY A 90 3.50 -36.06 11.91
N GLU A 91 4.31 -35.14 11.40
CA GLU A 91 3.84 -33.90 10.76
C GLU A 91 4.57 -33.67 9.43
N SER A 92 3.93 -32.95 8.52
CA SER A 92 4.56 -32.50 7.28
C SER A 92 4.04 -31.11 6.89
N TYR A 93 4.93 -30.33 6.29
CA TYR A 93 4.62 -29.04 5.70
C TYR A 93 4.46 -29.13 4.17
N LEU A 94 4.56 -30.32 3.57
CA LEU A 94 4.41 -30.53 2.13
C LEU A 94 3.01 -31.06 1.81
N ALA A 95 2.29 -30.36 0.94
CA ALA A 95 0.92 -30.71 0.56
C ALA A 95 0.83 -32.09 -0.11
N GLU A 96 1.84 -32.48 -0.88
CA GLU A 96 1.91 -33.78 -1.56
C GLU A 96 1.99 -34.92 -0.54
N GLU A 97 2.92 -34.85 0.42
CA GLU A 97 3.03 -35.82 1.51
C GLU A 97 1.75 -35.89 2.34
N LEU A 98 1.16 -34.74 2.68
CA LEU A 98 -0.10 -34.66 3.43
C LEU A 98 -1.30 -35.23 2.68
N SER A 99 -1.25 -35.28 1.33
CA SER A 99 -2.29 -35.90 0.52
C SER A 99 -2.16 -37.42 0.47
N LEU A 100 -0.93 -37.94 0.47
CA LEU A 100 -0.61 -39.37 0.43
C LEU A 100 -0.73 -40.02 1.81
N HIS A 101 -0.45 -39.27 2.89
CA HIS A 101 -0.40 -39.75 4.26
C HIS A 101 -1.43 -39.03 5.15
N PRO A 102 -2.67 -39.56 5.26
CA PRO A 102 -3.71 -39.03 6.16
C PRO A 102 -3.31 -39.00 7.64
N GLU A 103 -2.36 -39.86 8.03
CA GLU A 103 -1.79 -39.99 9.36
C GLU A 103 -0.80 -38.87 9.75
N LEU A 104 -0.44 -37.99 8.81
CA LEU A 104 0.40 -36.83 9.09
C LEU A 104 -0.44 -35.60 9.46
N ALA A 105 -0.03 -34.92 10.52
CA ALA A 105 -0.52 -33.60 10.88
C ALA A 105 0.04 -32.54 9.93
N ILE A 106 -0.75 -31.52 9.64
CA ILE A 106 -0.30 -30.34 8.91
C ILE A 106 0.60 -29.53 9.85
N SER A 107 1.85 -29.33 9.45
CA SER A 107 2.72 -28.29 9.96
C SER A 107 2.97 -27.23 8.87
N TYR A 108 3.61 -26.13 9.24
CA TYR A 108 3.93 -25.05 8.31
C TYR A 108 5.20 -24.31 8.75
N ILE A 109 5.90 -23.73 7.78
CA ILE A 109 7.10 -22.93 8.01
C ILE A 109 6.68 -21.48 8.27
N VAL A 110 7.23 -20.86 9.32
CA VAL A 110 7.11 -19.41 9.53
C VAL A 110 8.40 -18.73 9.11
N ALA A 111 8.33 -17.93 8.06
CA ALA A 111 9.46 -17.17 7.53
C ALA A 111 9.41 -15.71 7.98
N THR A 112 10.50 -15.21 8.54
CA THR A 112 10.65 -13.79 8.87
C THR A 112 10.68 -12.97 7.58
N PRO A 113 9.93 -11.86 7.47
CA PRO A 113 9.97 -10.99 6.30
C PRO A 113 11.39 -10.47 5.99
N ARG A 114 11.82 -10.61 4.73
CA ARG A 114 13.09 -10.05 4.20
C ARG A 114 12.79 -9.07 3.07
N MET A 115 12.47 -7.82 3.43
CA MET A 115 11.91 -6.87 2.46
C MET A 115 12.91 -6.43 1.38
N ALA A 116 14.20 -6.29 1.70
CA ALA A 116 15.22 -6.00 0.69
C ALA A 116 15.29 -7.11 -0.37
N LEU A 117 15.27 -8.37 0.06
CA LEU A 117 15.28 -9.52 -0.84
C LEU A 117 14.04 -9.54 -1.76
N TYR A 118 12.86 -9.21 -1.24
CA TYR A 118 11.65 -9.12 -2.06
C TYR A 118 11.78 -8.03 -3.13
N MET A 119 12.42 -6.90 -2.82
CA MET A 119 12.71 -5.85 -3.81
C MET A 119 13.73 -6.31 -4.86
N GLU A 120 14.74 -7.08 -4.48
CA GLU A 120 15.71 -7.67 -5.41
C GLU A 120 15.02 -8.62 -6.40
N TYR A 121 14.16 -9.53 -5.90
CA TYR A 121 13.37 -10.43 -6.75
C TYR A 121 12.43 -9.65 -7.68
N SER A 122 11.73 -8.64 -7.16
CA SER A 122 10.85 -7.78 -7.97
C SER A 122 11.63 -7.08 -9.09
N THR A 123 12.80 -6.54 -8.78
CA THR A 123 13.69 -5.90 -9.77
C THR A 123 14.19 -6.90 -10.82
N ARG A 124 14.58 -8.11 -10.39
CA ARG A 124 15.00 -9.18 -11.30
C ARG A 124 13.87 -9.58 -12.25
N ILE A 125 12.65 -9.70 -11.75
CA ILE A 125 11.46 -10.03 -12.55
C ILE A 125 11.11 -8.87 -13.49
N TYR A 126 11.19 -7.63 -13.04
CA TYR A 126 10.99 -6.46 -13.89
C TYR A 126 11.98 -6.43 -15.06
N ASN A 127 13.25 -6.77 -14.83
CA ASN A 127 14.25 -6.90 -15.88
C ASN A 127 13.91 -8.00 -16.91
N ILE A 128 13.16 -9.04 -16.51
CA ILE A 128 12.63 -10.03 -17.46
C ILE A 128 11.56 -9.38 -18.33
N TYR A 129 10.65 -8.61 -17.76
CA TYR A 129 9.61 -7.90 -18.54
C TYR A 129 10.21 -6.95 -19.57
N LEU A 130 11.28 -6.24 -19.23
CA LEU A 130 12.01 -5.35 -20.14
C LEU A 130 12.64 -6.05 -21.35
N LYS A 131 12.80 -7.38 -21.32
CA LYS A 131 13.24 -8.15 -22.51
C LYS A 131 12.15 -8.23 -23.58
N TYR A 132 10.88 -8.03 -23.20
CA TYR A 132 9.72 -8.22 -24.07
C TYR A 132 9.04 -6.90 -24.42
N ILE A 133 8.89 -6.00 -23.45
CA ILE A 133 8.09 -4.78 -23.54
C ILE A 133 8.93 -3.57 -23.12
N ALA A 134 8.80 -2.46 -23.85
CA ALA A 134 9.51 -1.22 -23.51
C ALA A 134 8.99 -0.60 -22.20
N PRO A 135 9.82 0.10 -21.42
CA PRO A 135 9.42 0.65 -20.13
C PRO A 135 8.30 1.69 -20.21
N GLU A 136 8.11 2.34 -21.36
CA GLU A 136 7.00 3.26 -21.64
C GLU A 136 5.65 2.52 -21.62
N ASP A 137 5.65 1.25 -22.03
CA ASP A 137 4.46 0.41 -22.13
C ASP A 137 4.22 -0.46 -20.89
N ILE A 138 5.03 -0.33 -19.83
CA ILE A 138 4.87 -1.05 -18.57
C ILE A 138 4.53 -0.09 -17.44
N HIS A 139 3.45 -0.36 -16.69
CA HIS A 139 3.15 0.30 -15.43
C HIS A 139 3.29 -0.66 -14.25
N VAL A 140 4.19 -0.34 -13.32
CA VAL A 140 4.35 -1.07 -12.06
C VAL A 140 3.26 -0.63 -11.10
N TYR A 141 2.32 -1.54 -10.81
CA TYR A 141 1.20 -1.27 -9.92
C TYR A 141 1.55 -1.57 -8.45
N SER A 142 2.30 -2.65 -8.23
CA SER A 142 2.87 -3.03 -6.93
C SER A 142 4.20 -3.76 -7.11
N ILE A 143 4.80 -4.21 -6.01
CA ILE A 143 6.04 -5.01 -6.03
C ILE A 143 5.90 -6.33 -6.79
N ASP A 144 4.68 -6.85 -6.88
CA ASP A 144 4.32 -8.14 -7.47
C ASP A 144 3.35 -8.05 -8.64
N GLU A 145 2.91 -6.85 -9.01
CA GLU A 145 1.89 -6.64 -10.04
C GLU A 145 2.29 -5.56 -11.05
N VAL A 146 2.12 -5.88 -12.34
CA VAL A 146 2.41 -4.98 -13.46
C VAL A 146 1.29 -5.01 -14.49
N PHE A 147 1.08 -3.87 -15.16
CA PHE A 147 0.27 -3.73 -16.36
C PHE A 147 1.18 -3.48 -17.56
N MET A 148 0.85 -4.07 -18.70
CA MET A 148 1.59 -3.89 -19.95
C MET A 148 0.63 -3.60 -21.10
N ASP A 149 0.91 -2.56 -21.87
CA ASP A 149 0.30 -2.38 -23.20
C ASP A 149 1.09 -3.23 -24.19
N VAL A 150 0.50 -4.33 -24.64
CA VAL A 150 1.16 -5.26 -25.57
C VAL A 150 0.68 -5.08 -27.02
N THR A 151 -0.19 -4.11 -27.29
CA THR A 151 -0.90 -3.95 -28.57
C THR A 151 0.03 -4.08 -29.79
N GLN A 152 1.11 -3.29 -29.82
CA GLN A 152 2.04 -3.25 -30.95
C GLN A 152 2.95 -4.49 -31.00
N TYR A 153 3.27 -5.07 -29.84
CA TYR A 153 4.19 -6.20 -29.68
C TYR A 153 3.63 -7.52 -30.19
N LEU A 154 2.30 -7.71 -30.16
CA LEU A 154 1.66 -8.93 -30.66
C LEU A 154 1.97 -9.15 -32.14
N SER A 155 1.90 -8.09 -32.93
CA SER A 155 2.20 -8.12 -34.38
C SER A 155 3.69 -8.40 -34.63
N ALA A 156 4.58 -7.74 -33.88
CA ALA A 156 6.02 -7.88 -33.98
C ALA A 156 6.49 -9.31 -33.66
N TYR A 157 5.95 -9.90 -32.58
CA TYR A 157 6.28 -11.27 -32.18
C TYR A 157 5.50 -12.34 -32.94
N ARG A 158 4.43 -11.97 -33.67
CA ARG A 158 3.48 -12.90 -34.30
C ARG A 158 2.89 -13.89 -33.30
N LEU A 159 2.61 -13.40 -32.09
CA LEU A 159 2.03 -14.18 -30.99
C LEU A 159 0.64 -13.67 -30.66
N THR A 160 -0.22 -14.58 -30.23
CA THR A 160 -1.47 -14.20 -29.56
C THR A 160 -1.16 -13.60 -28.18
N PRO A 161 -2.07 -12.79 -27.60
CA PRO A 161 -1.92 -12.26 -26.24
C PRO A 161 -1.65 -13.36 -25.20
N ARG A 162 -2.31 -14.51 -25.35
CA ARG A 162 -2.16 -15.64 -24.44
C ARG A 162 -0.77 -16.29 -24.55
N GLU A 163 -0.25 -16.45 -25.76
CA GLU A 163 1.08 -17.00 -25.97
C GLU A 163 2.18 -16.07 -25.46
N LEU A 164 2.04 -14.75 -25.68
CA LEU A 164 2.97 -13.77 -25.14
C LEU A 164 2.96 -13.77 -23.61
N ALA A 165 1.78 -13.74 -22.97
CA ALA A 165 1.65 -13.85 -21.52
C ALA A 165 2.29 -15.14 -20.99
N ALA A 166 1.98 -16.29 -21.60
CA ALA A 166 2.53 -17.58 -21.19
C ALA A 166 4.06 -17.63 -21.33
N LYS A 167 4.61 -17.03 -22.39
CA LYS A 167 6.05 -16.94 -22.62
C LYS A 167 6.74 -16.10 -21.54
N ILE A 168 6.19 -14.92 -21.22
CA ILE A 168 6.73 -14.05 -20.16
C ILE A 168 6.68 -14.75 -18.81
N ILE A 169 5.55 -15.36 -18.45
CA ILE A 169 5.39 -16.05 -17.16
C ILE A 169 6.33 -17.25 -17.05
N LYS A 170 6.48 -18.02 -18.13
CA LYS A 170 7.42 -19.13 -18.16
C LYS A 170 8.85 -18.65 -17.93
N ASP A 171 9.27 -17.56 -18.58
CA ASP A 171 10.61 -17.00 -18.40
C ASP A 171 10.85 -16.49 -16.97
N VAL A 172 9.82 -15.91 -16.33
CA VAL A 172 9.85 -15.58 -14.90
C VAL A 172 10.03 -16.83 -14.04
N GLN A 173 9.26 -17.89 -14.31
CA GLN A 173 9.34 -19.14 -13.57
C GLN A 173 10.69 -19.84 -13.75
N ASP A 174 11.20 -19.92 -14.98
CA ASP A 174 12.47 -20.58 -15.31
C ASP A 174 13.66 -19.86 -14.65
N GLN A 175 13.63 -18.52 -14.59
CA GLN A 175 14.73 -17.75 -14.00
C GLN A 175 14.63 -17.61 -12.47
N THR A 176 13.42 -17.55 -11.90
CA THR A 176 13.23 -17.18 -10.49
C THR A 176 12.57 -18.25 -9.64
N GLY A 177 12.02 -19.31 -10.24
CA GLY A 177 11.21 -20.32 -9.54
C GLY A 177 9.82 -19.83 -9.12
N ILE A 178 9.46 -18.58 -9.41
CA ILE A 178 8.18 -17.96 -9.03
C ILE A 178 7.20 -18.05 -10.19
N THR A 179 5.98 -18.50 -9.92
CA THR A 179 4.90 -18.52 -10.90
C THR A 179 4.00 -17.29 -10.77
N ALA A 180 3.25 -16.99 -11.83
CA ALA A 180 2.38 -15.83 -11.92
C ALA A 180 1.03 -16.18 -12.55
N THR A 181 0.07 -15.28 -12.38
CA THR A 181 -1.23 -15.31 -13.06
C THR A 181 -1.29 -14.12 -14.00
N ALA A 182 -1.94 -14.27 -15.16
CA ALA A 182 -2.18 -13.17 -16.08
C ALA A 182 -3.68 -12.95 -16.36
N GLY A 183 -4.05 -11.67 -16.47
CA GLY A 183 -5.32 -11.24 -17.05
C GLY A 183 -5.06 -10.47 -18.34
N ILE A 184 -5.88 -10.72 -19.35
CA ILE A 184 -5.80 -10.09 -20.66
C ILE A 184 -7.09 -9.30 -20.91
N GLY A 185 -6.99 -8.07 -21.36
CA GLY A 185 -8.11 -7.17 -21.56
C GLY A 185 -7.97 -6.30 -22.80
N THR A 186 -9.09 -5.84 -23.36
CA THR A 186 -9.13 -4.69 -24.27
C THR A 186 -8.81 -3.37 -23.56
N ASN A 187 -9.09 -3.41 -22.26
CA ASN A 187 -8.92 -2.46 -21.17
C ASN A 187 -7.83 -2.63 -20.11
N LEU A 188 -7.38 -1.57 -19.42
CA LEU A 188 -6.71 -1.73 -18.12
C LEU A 188 -7.65 -2.32 -17.05
N TYR A 189 -8.91 -1.87 -16.98
CA TYR A 189 -9.89 -2.42 -16.05
C TYR A 189 -10.19 -3.90 -16.35
N LEU A 190 -10.47 -4.22 -17.61
CA LEU A 190 -10.80 -5.59 -18.00
C LEU A 190 -9.64 -6.57 -17.82
N CYS A 191 -8.38 -6.17 -18.06
CA CYS A 191 -7.25 -7.06 -17.80
C CYS A 191 -7.07 -7.30 -16.29
N LYS A 192 -7.29 -6.28 -15.44
CA LYS A 192 -7.27 -6.43 -13.98
C LYS A 192 -8.39 -7.32 -13.47
N VAL A 193 -9.62 -7.15 -13.96
CA VAL A 193 -10.74 -8.01 -13.59
C VAL A 193 -10.57 -9.44 -14.09
N ALA A 194 -10.02 -9.63 -15.30
CA ALA A 194 -9.69 -10.95 -15.81
C ALA A 194 -8.69 -11.66 -14.89
N LEU A 195 -7.67 -10.94 -14.42
CA LEU A 195 -6.67 -11.43 -13.48
C LEU A 195 -7.28 -11.77 -12.10
N ASP A 196 -8.02 -10.83 -11.52
CA ASP A 196 -8.47 -10.91 -10.12
C ASP A 196 -9.66 -11.86 -9.93
N ILE A 197 -10.56 -11.99 -10.91
CA ILE A 197 -11.80 -12.77 -10.76
C ILE A 197 -11.72 -14.05 -11.58
N VAL A 198 -11.48 -13.93 -12.89
CA VAL A 198 -11.64 -15.06 -13.81
C VAL A 198 -10.46 -16.02 -13.71
N ALA A 199 -9.22 -15.51 -13.74
CA ALA A 199 -8.02 -16.35 -13.75
C ALA A 199 -7.87 -17.18 -12.47
N LYS A 200 -8.43 -16.75 -11.33
CA LYS A 200 -8.43 -17.54 -10.09
C LYS A 200 -9.19 -18.88 -10.23
N HIS A 201 -10.22 -18.93 -11.09
CA HIS A 201 -11.06 -20.10 -11.32
C HIS A 201 -10.61 -20.95 -12.52
N VAL A 202 -9.68 -20.46 -13.33
CA VAL A 202 -9.13 -21.20 -14.47
C VAL A 202 -8.18 -22.29 -13.96
N LYS A 203 -8.33 -23.51 -14.48
CA LYS A 203 -7.37 -24.59 -14.23
C LYS A 203 -6.00 -24.16 -14.77
N PRO A 204 -4.93 -24.33 -13.99
CA PRO A 204 -3.58 -24.12 -14.49
C PRO A 204 -3.34 -24.92 -15.78
N ASP A 205 -2.62 -24.35 -16.74
CA ASP A 205 -2.13 -25.10 -17.89
C ASP A 205 -1.01 -26.09 -17.50
N ASN A 206 -0.42 -26.77 -18.49
CA ASN A 206 0.64 -27.75 -18.26
C ASN A 206 1.88 -27.17 -17.55
N ASN A 207 2.06 -25.85 -17.56
CA ASN A 207 3.15 -25.15 -16.89
C ASN A 207 2.71 -24.53 -15.55
N GLY A 208 1.47 -24.80 -15.11
CA GLY A 208 0.92 -24.24 -13.87
C GLY A 208 0.40 -22.81 -13.99
N VAL A 209 0.34 -22.25 -15.20
CA VAL A 209 -0.02 -20.84 -15.43
C VAL A 209 -1.52 -20.68 -15.56
N ARG A 210 -2.06 -19.63 -14.95
CA ARG A 210 -3.48 -19.26 -15.03
C ARG A 210 -3.61 -17.97 -15.82
N ILE A 211 -4.29 -18.06 -16.97
CA ILE A 211 -4.51 -16.92 -17.87
C ILE A 211 -6.00 -16.82 -18.17
N ALA A 212 -6.57 -15.64 -17.98
CA ALA A 212 -7.93 -15.32 -18.41
C ALA A 212 -7.95 -14.12 -19.34
N ARG A 213 -8.98 -14.04 -20.18
CA ARG A 213 -9.19 -12.91 -21.10
C ARG A 213 -10.62 -12.40 -20.95
N LEU A 214 -10.77 -11.08 -20.94
CA LEU A 214 -12.04 -10.39 -21.03
C LEU A 214 -12.00 -9.33 -22.13
N ASP A 215 -13.16 -9.14 -22.74
CA ASP A 215 -13.56 -7.96 -23.51
C ASP A 215 -14.89 -7.48 -22.91
N GLU A 216 -15.42 -6.36 -23.39
CA GLU A 216 -16.63 -5.74 -22.85
C GLU A 216 -17.82 -6.71 -22.90
N ARG A 217 -17.95 -7.47 -23.99
CA ARG A 217 -19.07 -8.42 -24.17
C ARG A 217 -18.97 -9.62 -23.23
N THR A 218 -17.80 -10.23 -23.14
CA THR A 218 -17.54 -11.39 -22.27
C THR A 218 -17.58 -10.99 -20.81
N TYR A 219 -17.11 -9.80 -20.44
CA TYR A 219 -17.25 -9.23 -19.11
C TYR A 219 -18.73 -9.15 -18.69
N ARG A 220 -19.57 -8.49 -19.50
CA ARG A 220 -21.01 -8.34 -19.21
C ARG A 220 -21.69 -9.69 -19.08
N ARG A 221 -21.39 -10.63 -19.97
CA ARG A 221 -21.96 -11.98 -19.96
C ARG A 221 -21.55 -12.80 -18.73
N LEU A 222 -20.28 -12.72 -18.31
CA LEU A 222 -19.74 -13.57 -17.26
C LEU A 222 -19.90 -12.97 -15.86
N LEU A 223 -19.80 -11.65 -15.72
CA LEU A 223 -19.55 -11.00 -14.44
C LEU A 223 -20.64 -10.03 -13.98
N TRP A 224 -21.64 -9.69 -14.80
CA TRP A 224 -22.72 -8.81 -14.35
C TRP A 224 -23.49 -9.33 -13.14
N ASN A 225 -23.58 -10.66 -12.97
CA ASN A 225 -24.25 -11.28 -11.82
C ASN A 225 -23.27 -11.73 -10.72
N HIS A 226 -21.97 -11.40 -10.85
CA HIS A 226 -20.93 -11.82 -9.91
C HIS A 226 -21.13 -11.18 -8.53
N LYS A 227 -20.87 -11.95 -7.48
CA LYS A 227 -20.87 -11.51 -6.09
C LYS A 227 -19.68 -12.13 -5.35
N PRO A 228 -19.09 -11.42 -4.37
CA PRO A 228 -19.46 -10.07 -3.93
C PRO A 228 -18.93 -8.95 -4.84
N LEU A 229 -19.53 -7.76 -4.73
CA LEU A 229 -19.07 -6.54 -5.43
C LEU A 229 -17.61 -6.17 -5.10
N THR A 230 -17.11 -6.55 -3.91
CA THR A 230 -15.74 -6.27 -3.47
C THR A 230 -14.65 -6.99 -4.25
N ASP A 231 -15.02 -7.95 -5.11
CA ASP A 231 -14.07 -8.62 -6.00
C ASP A 231 -13.67 -7.74 -7.20
N PHE A 232 -14.48 -6.73 -7.52
CA PHE A 232 -14.17 -5.81 -8.61
C PHE A 232 -13.20 -4.73 -8.15
N TRP A 233 -12.23 -4.45 -9.02
CA TRP A 233 -11.26 -3.38 -8.80
C TRP A 233 -11.96 -2.05 -8.51
N ARG A 234 -11.41 -1.29 -7.56
CA ARG A 234 -11.95 -0.03 -7.00
C ARG A 234 -13.21 -0.12 -6.14
N VAL A 235 -13.89 -1.26 -6.05
CA VAL A 235 -15.08 -1.41 -5.21
C VAL A 235 -14.73 -1.94 -3.81
N GLY A 236 -14.54 -1.03 -2.85
CA GLY A 236 -14.26 -1.39 -1.46
C GLY A 236 -15.50 -1.72 -0.62
N PRO A 237 -15.33 -2.17 0.65
CA PRO A 237 -16.44 -2.46 1.54
C PRO A 237 -17.41 -1.28 1.76
N GLY A 238 -16.90 -0.05 1.72
CA GLY A 238 -17.73 1.16 1.81
C GLY A 238 -18.64 1.37 0.59
N TYR A 239 -18.12 1.15 -0.62
CA TYR A 239 -18.92 1.17 -1.85
C TYR A 239 -19.98 0.08 -1.81
N ARG A 240 -19.56 -1.17 -1.53
CA ARG A 240 -20.47 -2.30 -1.41
C ARG A 240 -21.61 -2.01 -0.44
N LYS A 241 -21.31 -1.55 0.79
CA LYS A 241 -22.34 -1.23 1.79
C LYS A 241 -23.33 -0.19 1.26
N LYS A 242 -22.83 0.91 0.68
CA LYS A 242 -23.67 1.99 0.16
C LYS A 242 -24.54 1.56 -1.03
N LEU A 243 -24.02 0.69 -1.90
CA LEU A 243 -24.76 0.09 -3.02
C LEU A 243 -25.84 -0.89 -2.53
N GLU A 244 -25.48 -1.80 -1.63
CA GLU A 244 -26.38 -2.82 -1.07
C GLU A 244 -27.55 -2.18 -0.29
N GLU A 245 -27.29 -1.09 0.46
CA GLU A 245 -28.32 -0.29 1.14
C GLU A 245 -29.34 0.32 0.16
N ASN A 246 -28.96 0.51 -1.10
CA ASN A 246 -29.83 1.00 -2.18
C ASN A 246 -30.36 -0.13 -3.09
N GLY A 247 -30.16 -1.40 -2.72
CA GLY A 247 -30.64 -2.56 -3.48
C GLY A 247 -29.80 -2.91 -4.72
N LEU A 248 -28.60 -2.35 -4.86
CA LEU A 248 -27.67 -2.65 -5.95
C LEU A 248 -26.63 -3.66 -5.47
N PHE A 249 -26.70 -4.91 -5.95
CA PHE A 249 -25.89 -6.01 -5.42
C PHE A 249 -24.82 -6.51 -6.40
N THR A 250 -24.84 -6.05 -7.65
CA THR A 250 -24.01 -6.56 -8.73
C THR A 250 -23.62 -5.46 -9.72
N MET A 251 -22.61 -5.70 -10.56
CA MET A 251 -22.26 -4.76 -11.64
C MET A 251 -23.39 -4.60 -12.66
N GLY A 252 -24.18 -5.66 -12.90
CA GLY A 252 -25.36 -5.58 -13.74
C GLY A 252 -26.45 -4.67 -13.17
N ASP A 253 -26.61 -4.63 -11.84
CA ASP A 253 -27.54 -3.71 -11.19
C ASP A 253 -27.12 -2.25 -11.38
N ILE A 254 -25.82 -1.96 -11.25
CA ILE A 254 -25.26 -0.61 -11.45
C ILE A 254 -25.43 -0.20 -12.92
N ALA A 255 -25.08 -1.07 -13.86
CA ALA A 255 -25.24 -0.81 -15.29
C ALA A 255 -26.71 -0.54 -15.63
N ARG A 256 -27.65 -1.34 -15.11
CA ARG A 256 -29.09 -1.12 -15.29
C ARG A 256 -29.56 0.18 -14.63
N CYS A 257 -29.07 0.50 -13.44
CA CYS A 257 -29.37 1.76 -12.76
C CYS A 257 -28.94 2.97 -13.59
N SER A 258 -27.78 2.92 -14.25
CA SER A 258 -27.31 4.02 -15.12
C SER A 258 -28.21 4.29 -16.34
N LEU A 259 -29.06 3.33 -16.73
CA LEU A 259 -29.96 3.49 -17.89
C LEU A 259 -31.34 4.05 -17.54
N GLY A 260 -31.68 4.17 -16.26
CA GLY A 260 -33.03 4.58 -15.88
C GLY A 260 -33.30 6.05 -16.16
N GLY A 261 -34.57 6.34 -16.49
CA GLY A 261 -34.98 7.69 -16.84
C GLY A 261 -35.01 8.66 -15.64
N PRO A 262 -35.10 9.98 -15.88
CA PRO A 262 -35.08 11.00 -14.81
C PRO A 262 -36.20 10.88 -13.76
N ARG A 263 -37.28 10.15 -14.07
CA ARG A 263 -38.42 9.92 -13.16
C ARG A 263 -38.38 8.56 -12.46
N GLU A 264 -37.42 7.71 -12.80
CA GLU A 264 -37.24 6.41 -12.18
C GLU A 264 -36.33 6.53 -10.96
N TYR A 265 -36.57 5.70 -9.94
CA TYR A 265 -35.74 5.70 -8.73
C TYR A 265 -34.30 5.27 -9.03
N TYR A 266 -34.13 4.23 -9.84
CA TYR A 266 -32.84 3.77 -10.30
C TYR A 266 -32.47 4.54 -11.55
N ASN A 267 -31.65 5.55 -11.41
CA ASN A 267 -31.14 6.37 -12.51
C ASN A 267 -29.67 6.75 -12.24
N GLU A 268 -29.06 7.45 -13.19
CA GLU A 268 -27.70 7.95 -13.06
C GLU A 268 -27.55 8.96 -11.89
N ASP A 269 -28.54 9.84 -11.69
CA ASP A 269 -28.55 10.84 -10.61
C ASP A 269 -28.43 10.21 -9.21
N LEU A 270 -29.03 9.03 -8.99
CA LEU A 270 -28.86 8.28 -7.74
C LEU A 270 -27.39 7.92 -7.52
N LEU A 271 -26.71 7.40 -8.55
CA LEU A 271 -25.30 7.01 -8.44
C LEU A 271 -24.41 8.23 -8.16
N TYR A 272 -24.65 9.34 -8.85
CA TYR A 272 -23.96 10.61 -8.61
C TYR A 272 -24.27 11.19 -7.22
N GLY A 273 -25.50 11.08 -6.73
CA GLY A 273 -25.86 11.46 -5.36
C GLY A 273 -25.15 10.61 -4.30
N LEU A 274 -24.88 9.34 -4.60
CA LEU A 274 -24.18 8.44 -3.68
C LEU A 274 -22.65 8.62 -3.71
N PHE A 275 -22.04 8.78 -4.89
CA PHE A 275 -20.58 8.72 -5.05
C PHE A 275 -19.93 10.01 -5.56
N GLY A 276 -20.72 11.04 -5.86
CA GLY A 276 -20.25 12.26 -6.51
C GLY A 276 -19.63 11.94 -7.87
N ILE A 277 -18.54 12.64 -8.20
CA ILE A 277 -17.80 12.47 -9.46
C ILE A 277 -17.27 11.03 -9.65
N ASN A 278 -17.08 10.26 -8.57
CA ASN A 278 -16.65 8.86 -8.69
C ASN A 278 -17.74 7.92 -9.24
N ALA A 279 -18.99 8.38 -9.35
CA ALA A 279 -20.06 7.60 -9.97
C ALA A 279 -19.75 7.25 -11.42
N GLU A 280 -19.16 8.18 -12.18
CA GLU A 280 -18.78 7.96 -13.58
C GLU A 280 -17.89 6.73 -13.73
N LEU A 281 -16.82 6.66 -12.93
CA LEU A 281 -15.88 5.53 -12.93
C LEU A 281 -16.58 4.21 -12.58
N LEU A 282 -17.54 4.25 -11.66
CA LEU A 282 -18.31 3.07 -11.27
C LEU A 282 -19.24 2.61 -12.40
N ILE A 283 -19.87 3.55 -13.11
CA ILE A 283 -20.75 3.30 -14.25
C ILE A 283 -19.94 2.72 -15.41
N ASP A 284 -18.84 3.37 -15.79
CA ASP A 284 -17.93 2.91 -16.83
C ASP A 284 -17.44 1.49 -16.56
N HIS A 285 -16.96 1.24 -15.33
CA HIS A 285 -16.50 -0.09 -14.92
C HIS A 285 -17.63 -1.13 -14.96
N ALA A 286 -18.87 -0.75 -14.60
CA ALA A 286 -20.03 -1.64 -14.71
C ALA A 286 -20.36 -2.02 -16.17
N TRP A 287 -19.98 -1.17 -17.14
CA TRP A 287 -20.07 -1.46 -18.57
C TRP A 287 -18.81 -2.13 -19.14
N GLY A 288 -17.76 -2.30 -18.32
CA GLY A 288 -16.46 -2.85 -18.71
C GLY A 288 -15.59 -1.86 -19.46
N TRP A 289 -15.83 -0.57 -19.31
CA TRP A 289 -15.14 0.52 -20.01
C TRP A 289 -14.09 1.16 -19.10
N GLU A 290 -12.94 1.49 -19.67
CA GLU A 290 -11.85 2.23 -19.01
C GLU A 290 -11.11 3.03 -20.08
N PRO A 291 -11.29 4.36 -20.13
CA PRO A 291 -10.67 5.19 -21.16
C PRO A 291 -9.19 5.49 -20.90
N VAL A 292 -8.68 5.26 -19.68
CA VAL A 292 -7.28 5.55 -19.35
C VAL A 292 -6.34 4.63 -20.11
N THR A 293 -5.35 5.23 -20.76
CA THR A 293 -4.33 4.55 -21.56
C THR A 293 -2.97 4.58 -20.86
N MET A 294 -2.03 3.75 -21.32
CA MET A 294 -0.66 3.77 -20.79
C MET A 294 -0.02 5.17 -20.97
N ASP A 295 -0.21 5.82 -22.12
CA ASP A 295 0.29 7.17 -22.38
C ASP A 295 -0.26 8.20 -21.38
N LEU A 296 -1.55 8.10 -21.01
CA LEU A 296 -2.17 8.96 -20.01
C LEU A 296 -1.60 8.71 -18.62
N ILE A 297 -1.34 7.45 -18.26
CA ILE A 297 -0.68 7.09 -16.99
C ILE A 297 0.72 7.72 -16.93
N LYS A 298 1.48 7.65 -18.03
CA LYS A 298 2.86 8.15 -18.09
C LYS A 298 2.94 9.68 -18.13
N SER A 299 1.93 10.34 -18.69
CA SER A 299 1.84 11.81 -18.75
C SER A 299 1.14 12.44 -17.54
N TYR A 300 0.50 11.66 -16.68
CA TYR A 300 -0.20 12.16 -15.49
C TYR A 300 0.74 12.93 -14.58
N LYS A 301 0.35 14.17 -14.25
CA LYS A 301 1.00 15.00 -13.23
C LYS A 301 -0.03 15.38 -12.18
N PRO A 302 0.16 15.00 -10.91
CA PRO A 302 -0.76 15.39 -9.85
C PRO A 302 -0.77 16.91 -9.67
N SER A 303 -1.95 17.46 -9.39
CA SER A 303 -2.11 18.90 -9.09
C SER A 303 -1.46 19.29 -7.76
N VAL A 304 -1.44 18.36 -6.80
CA VAL A 304 -0.83 18.53 -5.48
C VAL A 304 0.00 17.29 -5.15
N ASN A 305 1.24 17.53 -4.72
CA ASN A 305 2.14 16.51 -4.22
C ASN A 305 2.29 16.61 -2.71
N CYS A 306 2.45 15.47 -2.06
CA CYS A 306 2.80 15.39 -0.66
C CYS A 306 3.85 14.30 -0.41
N LEU A 307 4.55 14.44 0.70
CA LEU A 307 5.46 13.43 1.22
C LEU A 307 5.03 13.15 2.65
N SER A 308 4.67 11.89 2.92
CA SER A 308 4.14 11.46 4.21
C SER A 308 4.99 10.35 4.81
N SER A 309 5.17 10.39 6.12
CA SER A 309 5.74 9.30 6.90
C SER A 309 4.80 8.91 8.02
N GLY A 310 4.41 7.64 8.07
CA GLY A 310 3.48 7.08 9.05
C GLY A 310 4.10 5.96 9.86
N GLN A 311 3.85 5.95 11.17
CA GLN A 311 4.37 4.97 12.11
C GLN A 311 3.29 4.49 13.07
N VAL A 312 3.14 3.16 13.17
CA VAL A 312 2.44 2.51 14.29
C VAL A 312 3.49 2.11 15.33
N LEU A 313 3.29 2.54 16.57
CA LEU A 313 4.19 2.29 17.69
C LEU A 313 4.05 0.85 18.20
N GLN A 314 5.12 0.30 18.80
CA GLN A 314 5.11 -1.07 19.32
C GLN A 314 4.26 -1.19 20.59
N CYS A 315 4.37 -0.20 21.49
CA CYS A 315 3.55 0.00 22.68
C CYS A 315 2.89 1.40 22.66
N PRO A 316 1.89 1.65 23.52
CA PRO A 316 1.32 2.98 23.70
C PRO A 316 2.36 3.94 24.29
N TYR A 317 2.45 5.15 23.74
CA TYR A 317 3.39 6.18 24.21
C TYR A 317 2.63 7.29 24.92
N ASP A 318 3.23 7.88 25.95
CA ASP A 318 2.74 9.11 26.57
C ASP A 318 2.98 10.33 25.66
N PHE A 319 2.52 11.50 26.12
CA PHE A 319 2.63 12.75 25.39
C PHE A 319 4.08 13.17 25.08
N GLU A 320 5.01 13.00 26.02
CA GLU A 320 6.40 13.43 25.86
C GLU A 320 7.15 12.51 24.88
N LYS A 321 6.99 11.20 25.02
CA LYS A 321 7.53 10.22 24.08
C LYS A 321 6.91 10.38 22.70
N GLY A 322 5.61 10.67 22.62
CA GLY A 322 4.93 11.00 21.37
C GLY A 322 5.55 12.22 20.68
N LYS A 323 5.84 13.27 21.44
CA LYS A 323 6.48 14.50 20.95
C LYS A 323 7.89 14.23 20.42
N LEU A 324 8.65 13.39 21.12
CA LEU A 324 9.96 12.93 20.68
C LEU A 324 9.86 12.22 19.31
N ILE A 325 8.92 11.29 19.15
CA ILE A 325 8.71 10.58 17.87
C ILE A 325 8.34 11.55 16.75
N VAL A 326 7.42 12.50 16.99
CA VAL A 326 7.03 13.49 15.97
C VAL A 326 8.25 14.32 15.55
N ARG A 327 9.09 14.72 16.50
CA ARG A 327 10.35 15.43 16.20
C ARG A 327 11.28 14.59 15.33
N GLU A 328 11.51 13.34 15.69
CA GLU A 328 12.36 12.42 14.92
C GLU A 328 11.82 12.19 13.49
N MET A 329 10.52 11.96 13.36
CA MET A 329 9.87 11.72 12.06
C MET A 329 9.92 12.97 11.18
N THR A 330 9.75 14.15 11.77
CA THR A 330 9.83 15.43 11.06
C THR A 330 11.25 15.72 10.61
N ASP A 331 12.25 15.42 11.45
CA ASP A 331 13.66 15.52 11.10
C ASP A 331 14.01 14.68 9.86
N GLN A 332 13.55 13.42 9.81
CA GLN A 332 13.78 12.57 8.64
C GLN A 332 12.99 13.07 7.42
N LEU A 333 11.75 13.52 7.61
CA LEU A 333 10.94 14.09 6.53
C LEU A 333 11.65 15.28 5.88
N VAL A 334 12.28 16.16 6.66
CA VAL A 334 13.04 17.29 6.13
C VAL A 334 14.28 16.84 5.37
N LEU A 335 15.00 15.83 5.86
CA LEU A 335 16.14 15.27 5.11
C LEU A 335 15.70 14.66 3.77
N ASP A 336 14.55 13.99 3.73
CA ASP A 336 13.98 13.45 2.49
C ASP A 336 13.57 14.58 1.52
N LEU A 337 13.06 15.71 2.02
CA LEU A 337 12.76 16.89 1.20
C LEU A 337 14.04 17.45 0.57
N VAL A 338 15.10 17.61 1.35
CA VAL A 338 16.40 18.11 0.86
C VAL A 338 17.01 17.15 -0.14
N GLU A 339 16.99 15.85 0.13
CA GLU A 339 17.51 14.83 -0.78
C GLU A 339 16.80 14.87 -2.15
N LYS A 340 15.49 15.12 -2.15
CA LYS A 340 14.66 15.21 -3.36
C LYS A 340 14.61 16.62 -3.96
N ARG A 341 15.29 17.60 -3.37
CA ARG A 341 15.25 19.02 -3.79
C ARG A 341 13.84 19.62 -3.81
N LEU A 342 13.05 19.27 -2.80
CA LEU A 342 11.66 19.71 -2.66
C LEU A 342 11.53 20.70 -1.49
N VAL A 343 10.61 21.65 -1.65
CA VAL A 343 10.21 22.59 -0.59
C VAL A 343 8.70 22.50 -0.35
N THR A 344 8.28 22.82 0.88
CA THR A 344 6.88 22.80 1.32
C THR A 344 6.49 24.12 1.97
N ASP A 345 5.22 24.52 1.86
CA ASP A 345 4.63 25.62 2.62
C ASP A 345 3.64 25.16 3.71
N GLN A 346 3.39 23.85 3.83
CA GLN A 346 2.35 23.33 4.70
C GLN A 346 2.74 21.96 5.29
N VAL A 347 2.56 21.81 6.58
CA VAL A 347 2.72 20.54 7.28
C VAL A 347 1.41 20.07 7.90
N VAL A 348 1.23 18.75 7.94
CA VAL A 348 0.06 18.10 8.54
C VAL A 348 0.53 17.04 9.54
N LEU A 349 -0.10 17.05 10.71
CA LEU A 349 0.10 16.06 11.76
C LEU A 349 -1.19 15.29 12.00
N THR A 350 -1.09 13.97 12.02
CA THR A 350 -2.19 13.09 12.46
C THR A 350 -1.69 12.14 13.55
N VAL A 351 -2.36 12.16 14.70
CA VAL A 351 -2.08 11.30 15.85
C VAL A 351 -3.28 10.42 16.13
N GLY A 352 -3.07 9.10 16.07
CA GLY A 352 -4.04 8.08 16.46
C GLY A 352 -3.76 7.59 17.88
N TYR A 353 -4.78 7.65 18.72
CA TYR A 353 -4.71 7.24 20.11
C TYR A 353 -4.86 5.72 20.29
N ASP A 354 -4.32 5.21 21.39
CA ASP A 354 -4.41 3.80 21.76
C ASP A 354 -5.80 3.44 22.32
N ILE A 355 -6.12 2.15 22.27
CA ILE A 355 -7.34 1.59 22.83
C ILE A 355 -7.33 1.55 24.36
N GLU A 356 -6.15 1.47 24.97
CA GLU A 356 -5.99 1.46 26.41
C GLU A 356 -6.60 2.72 27.05
N ASN A 357 -6.65 3.85 26.34
CA ASN A 357 -7.33 5.07 26.79
C ASN A 357 -8.82 4.90 27.12
N MET A 358 -9.50 3.97 26.44
CA MET A 358 -10.92 3.67 26.66
C MET A 358 -11.13 2.41 27.51
N SER A 359 -10.06 1.63 27.73
CA SER A 359 -10.10 0.39 28.51
C SER A 359 -9.69 0.63 29.97
N ASP A 360 -8.81 1.61 30.21
CA ASP A 360 -8.40 2.05 31.54
C ASP A 360 -9.47 3.00 32.14
N PRO A 361 -10.08 2.63 33.29
CA PRO A 361 -11.10 3.45 33.94
C PRO A 361 -10.64 4.85 34.33
N GLU A 362 -9.36 5.04 34.64
CA GLU A 362 -8.84 6.33 35.13
C GLU A 362 -8.63 7.32 33.99
N ILE A 363 -8.19 6.85 32.83
CA ILE A 363 -8.04 7.69 31.62
C ILE A 363 -9.42 7.96 31.01
N ALA A 364 -10.27 6.92 30.92
CA ALA A 364 -11.59 7.04 30.31
C ALA A 364 -12.51 8.03 31.05
N LYS A 365 -12.42 8.13 32.39
CA LYS A 365 -13.18 9.13 33.17
C LYS A 365 -12.74 10.57 32.88
N ARG A 366 -11.45 10.78 32.57
CA ARG A 366 -10.89 12.12 32.33
C ARG A 366 -11.16 12.60 30.90
N TYR A 367 -11.31 11.66 29.97
CA TYR A 367 -11.58 11.98 28.58
C TYR A 367 -13.06 12.28 28.32
N ALA A 368 -13.37 13.55 28.03
CA ALA A 368 -14.72 14.01 27.67
C ALA A 368 -14.93 14.21 26.14
N GLY A 369 -13.97 13.77 25.31
CA GLY A 369 -13.99 13.99 23.86
C GLY A 369 -14.78 12.95 23.06
N GLU A 370 -14.83 13.16 21.74
CA GLU A 370 -15.51 12.24 20.81
C GLU A 370 -14.79 10.89 20.69
N ALA A 371 -15.55 9.80 20.80
CA ALA A 371 -15.04 8.45 20.54
C ALA A 371 -15.41 7.97 19.13
N THR A 372 -14.50 7.28 18.48
CA THR A 372 -14.71 6.61 17.20
C THR A 372 -14.58 5.10 17.36
N VAL A 373 -15.21 4.33 16.47
CA VAL A 373 -15.13 2.86 16.49
C VAL A 373 -14.08 2.43 15.46
N ASN A 374 -13.11 1.65 15.90
CA ASN A 374 -12.08 1.11 15.01
C ASN A 374 -12.64 -0.05 14.15
N HIS A 375 -11.83 -0.53 13.20
CA HIS A 375 -12.20 -1.65 12.32
C HIS A 375 -12.61 -2.93 13.07
N TYR A 376 -12.11 -3.13 14.29
CA TYR A 376 -12.42 -4.28 15.14
C TYR A 376 -13.63 -4.05 16.06
N GLY A 377 -14.41 -2.99 15.84
CA GLY A 377 -15.60 -2.68 16.64
C GLY A 377 -15.30 -2.09 18.02
N LYS A 378 -14.05 -1.73 18.31
CA LYS A 378 -13.64 -1.21 19.62
C LYS A 378 -13.63 0.33 19.64
N LYS A 379 -14.08 0.92 20.75
CA LYS A 379 -14.09 2.37 20.96
C LYS A 379 -12.66 2.87 21.21
N ILE A 380 -12.27 3.92 20.50
CA ILE A 380 -11.01 4.64 20.65
C ILE A 380 -11.28 6.16 20.61
N PRO A 381 -10.45 7.00 21.24
CA PRO A 381 -10.57 8.45 21.09
C PRO A 381 -10.47 8.87 19.62
N LYS A 382 -11.18 9.93 19.22
CA LYS A 382 -11.08 10.49 17.87
C LYS A 382 -9.61 10.90 17.60
N PRO A 383 -9.03 10.52 16.45
CA PRO A 383 -7.67 10.92 16.11
C PRO A 383 -7.52 12.44 16.09
N ALA A 384 -6.41 12.95 16.64
CA ALA A 384 -6.04 14.35 16.48
C ALA A 384 -5.48 14.55 15.07
N HIS A 385 -5.98 15.58 14.39
CA HIS A 385 -5.56 15.95 13.04
C HIS A 385 -5.47 17.46 12.94
N GLY A 386 -4.36 17.97 12.43
CA GLY A 386 -4.13 19.40 12.31
C GLY A 386 -3.19 19.73 11.17
N THR A 387 -3.28 20.97 10.70
CA THR A 387 -2.47 21.52 9.61
C THR A 387 -1.86 22.84 10.07
N ALA A 388 -0.60 23.09 9.70
CA ALA A 388 0.09 24.35 9.92
C ALA A 388 0.70 24.86 8.61
N ASN A 389 0.49 26.13 8.30
CA ASN A 389 1.09 26.81 7.16
C ASN A 389 2.37 27.52 7.61
N LEU A 390 3.45 27.38 6.83
CA LEU A 390 4.78 27.91 7.13
C LEU A 390 4.95 29.37 6.66
N GLY A 391 3.98 29.92 5.93
CA GLY A 391 4.02 31.29 5.37
C GLY A 391 5.03 31.49 4.23
N ARG A 392 5.97 30.57 4.06
CA ARG A 392 6.94 30.51 2.96
C ARG A 392 7.21 29.07 2.59
N ARG A 393 7.63 28.84 1.34
CA ARG A 393 8.18 27.55 0.93
C ARG A 393 9.57 27.36 1.50
N THR A 394 9.81 26.23 2.16
CA THR A 394 11.10 25.95 2.80
C THR A 394 11.37 24.45 2.93
N SER A 395 12.64 24.10 3.08
CA SER A 395 13.14 22.79 3.52
C SER A 395 14.01 22.92 4.78
N SER A 396 13.88 24.03 5.53
CA SER A 396 14.62 24.28 6.76
C SER A 396 14.12 23.36 7.87
N THR A 397 15.05 22.65 8.51
CA THR A 397 14.74 21.80 9.66
C THR A 397 14.19 22.64 10.79
N ARG A 398 14.77 23.82 11.07
CA ARG A 398 14.30 24.71 12.13
C ARG A 398 12.85 25.14 11.94
N LEU A 399 12.53 25.76 10.80
CA LEU A 399 11.18 26.30 10.56
C LEU A 399 10.10 25.21 10.54
N ILE A 400 10.40 24.06 9.93
CA ILE A 400 9.45 22.94 9.83
C ILE A 400 9.26 22.26 11.18
N LEU A 401 10.34 22.06 11.94
CA LEU A 401 10.24 21.50 13.29
C LEU A 401 9.44 22.41 14.21
N ASP A 402 9.74 23.71 14.25
CA ASP A 402 9.07 24.66 15.13
C ASP A 402 7.56 24.63 14.87
N ALA A 403 7.14 24.74 13.60
CA ALA A 403 5.73 24.65 13.23
C ALA A 403 5.08 23.31 13.57
N MET A 404 5.80 22.19 13.42
CA MET A 404 5.27 20.86 13.76
C MET A 404 5.15 20.66 15.28
N MET A 405 6.09 21.17 16.07
CA MET A 405 6.05 21.10 17.53
C MET A 405 4.92 21.97 18.09
N ASP A 406 4.74 23.18 17.57
CA ASP A 406 3.61 24.06 17.93
C ASP A 406 2.27 23.41 17.58
N LEU A 407 2.21 22.76 16.41
CA LEU A 407 1.01 22.02 15.99
C LEU A 407 0.74 20.84 16.93
N TYR A 408 1.77 20.09 17.34
CA TYR A 408 1.65 18.97 18.28
C TYR A 408 1.06 19.43 19.61
N ASP A 409 1.63 20.47 20.21
CA ASP A 409 1.20 21.00 21.50
C ASP A 409 -0.23 21.55 21.46
N LYS A 410 -0.69 22.01 20.29
CA LYS A 410 -2.04 22.52 20.09
C LYS A 410 -3.11 21.44 19.95
N ILE A 411 -2.80 20.32 19.27
CA ILE A 411 -3.83 19.34 18.86
C ILE A 411 -3.82 18.03 19.65
N VAL A 412 -2.70 17.70 20.29
CA VAL A 412 -2.54 16.41 20.98
C VAL A 412 -2.91 16.58 22.46
N ASP A 413 -3.74 15.68 22.97
CA ASP A 413 -4.15 15.69 24.38
C ASP A 413 -3.04 15.08 25.27
N PRO A 414 -2.51 15.82 26.26
CA PRO A 414 -1.47 15.31 27.17
C PRO A 414 -1.90 14.12 28.03
N GLY A 415 -3.20 13.92 28.22
CA GLY A 415 -3.75 12.82 29.03
C GLY A 415 -3.93 11.51 28.29
N LEU A 416 -3.69 11.48 26.97
CA LEU A 416 -3.97 10.31 26.13
C LEU A 416 -2.70 9.61 25.66
N LEU A 417 -2.77 8.27 25.60
CA LEU A 417 -1.74 7.42 25.05
C LEU A 417 -1.83 7.35 23.53
N ILE A 418 -0.68 7.44 22.87
CA ILE A 418 -0.52 7.52 21.42
C ILE A 418 -0.13 6.14 20.87
N ARG A 419 -0.72 5.74 19.74
CA ARG A 419 -0.43 4.48 19.05
C ARG A 419 0.05 4.65 17.62
N ARG A 420 -0.37 5.71 16.94
CA ARG A 420 -0.01 5.96 15.54
C ARG A 420 0.32 7.43 15.34
N VAL A 421 1.37 7.71 14.60
CA VAL A 421 1.81 9.06 14.25
C VAL A 421 1.97 9.13 12.73
N THR A 422 1.55 10.23 12.12
CA THR A 422 1.77 10.49 10.71
C THR A 422 2.10 11.96 10.52
N VAL A 423 3.26 12.23 9.92
CA VAL A 423 3.72 13.56 9.55
C VAL A 423 3.70 13.69 8.04
N VAL A 424 3.27 14.84 7.52
CA VAL A 424 3.15 15.08 6.08
C VAL A 424 3.65 16.47 5.75
N ALA A 425 4.43 16.58 4.68
CA ALA A 425 4.70 17.84 3.99
C ALA A 425 3.82 17.90 2.74
N ASN A 426 2.98 18.92 2.65
CA ASN A 426 2.02 19.15 1.57
C ASN A 426 2.53 20.21 0.57
N HIS A 427 1.83 20.35 -0.55
CA HIS A 427 2.12 21.34 -1.60
C HIS A 427 3.61 21.34 -2.04
N LEU A 428 4.15 20.16 -2.27
CA LEU A 428 5.55 20.04 -2.65
C LEU A 428 5.80 20.62 -4.03
N VAL A 429 6.84 21.43 -4.11
CA VAL A 429 7.38 21.97 -5.36
C VAL A 429 8.89 21.76 -5.40
N ASP A 430 9.45 21.71 -6.61
CA ASP A 430 10.90 21.73 -6.80
C ASP A 430 11.48 23.04 -6.24
N GLU A 431 12.64 22.98 -5.60
CA GLU A 431 13.29 24.16 -5.04
C GLU A 431 13.67 25.21 -6.10
N ASN A 432 13.85 24.80 -7.35
CA ASN A 432 14.09 25.70 -8.48
C ASN A 432 12.79 26.22 -9.10
N PHE A 433 11.65 25.64 -8.74
CA PHE A 433 10.35 26.13 -9.16
C PHE A 433 10.09 27.45 -8.45
N THR A 434 10.27 28.54 -9.18
CA THR A 434 9.95 29.90 -8.78
C THR A 434 8.58 30.23 -9.37
N PRO A 435 7.47 29.97 -8.66
CA PRO A 435 6.25 30.67 -9.02
C PRO A 435 6.48 32.15 -8.76
N GLU A 436 5.97 33.00 -9.64
CA GLU A 436 5.86 34.45 -9.45
C GLU A 436 4.96 34.73 -8.23
N GLN A 437 5.44 34.46 -7.02
CA GLN A 437 4.88 35.06 -5.81
C GLN A 437 5.50 36.44 -5.71
N GLU A 438 4.89 37.39 -6.41
CA GLU A 438 5.04 38.80 -6.11
C GLU A 438 4.54 39.00 -4.67
N ASN A 439 5.47 38.94 -3.71
CA ASN A 439 5.19 39.32 -2.34
C ASN A 439 5.08 40.84 -2.29
N TYR A 440 3.85 41.34 -2.37
CA TYR A 440 3.58 42.76 -2.15
C TYR A 440 3.69 43.05 -0.66
N GLU A 441 4.71 43.81 -0.27
CA GLU A 441 4.84 44.34 1.09
C GLU A 441 4.44 45.82 1.06
N GLN A 442 3.46 46.22 1.89
CA GLN A 442 3.15 47.64 2.08
C GLN A 442 4.24 48.25 2.96
N LEU A 443 4.93 49.26 2.43
CA LEU A 443 5.96 49.97 3.17
C LEU A 443 5.31 50.89 4.22
N ASP A 444 5.66 50.69 5.49
CA ASP A 444 5.37 51.59 6.60
C ASP A 444 6.55 52.56 6.85
N ILE A 445 6.25 53.84 7.09
CA ILE A 445 7.23 54.90 7.28
C ILE A 445 7.95 54.80 8.63
N PHE A 446 7.39 54.06 9.60
CA PHE A 446 7.97 53.85 10.92
C PHE A 446 8.85 52.60 11.03
N THR A 447 8.98 51.83 9.94
CA THR A 447 9.82 50.62 9.90
C THR A 447 11.27 50.97 9.55
N ASP A 448 12.23 50.54 10.38
CA ASP A 448 13.66 50.61 10.06
C ASP A 448 14.02 49.53 9.03
N TYR A 449 13.99 49.89 7.75
CA TYR A 449 14.30 48.99 6.64
C TYR A 449 15.76 48.52 6.62
N GLU A 450 16.71 49.29 7.14
CA GLU A 450 18.11 48.86 7.22
C GLU A 450 18.29 47.78 8.28
N ALA A 451 17.61 47.91 9.42
CA ALA A 451 17.56 46.85 10.43
C ALA A 451 16.86 45.59 9.89
N LEU A 452 15.72 45.76 9.20
CA LEU A 452 14.98 44.66 8.59
C LEU A 452 15.81 43.92 7.53
N GLN A 453 16.53 44.65 6.68
CA GLN A 453 17.38 44.07 5.64
C GLN A 453 18.58 43.32 6.24
N ARG A 454 19.21 43.87 7.30
CA ARG A 454 20.25 43.16 8.06
C ARG A 454 19.71 41.87 8.69
N GLN A 455 18.49 41.90 9.22
CA GLN A 455 17.84 40.71 9.78
C GLN A 455 17.56 39.65 8.71
N ARG A 456 17.03 40.05 7.55
CA ARG A 456 16.80 39.15 6.39
C ARG A 456 18.09 38.53 5.89
N GLN A 457 19.18 39.31 5.77
CA GLN A 457 20.49 38.80 5.36
C GLN A 457 21.07 37.80 6.36
N LYS A 458 20.93 38.08 7.66
CA LYS A 458 21.35 37.17 8.72
C LYS A 458 20.58 35.86 8.65
N GLU A 459 19.25 35.92 8.53
CA GLU A 459 18.39 34.74 8.41
C GLU A 459 18.74 33.93 7.15
N ALA A 460 18.93 34.59 6.01
CA ALA A 460 19.35 33.92 4.77
C ALA A 460 20.70 33.22 4.92
N GLY A 461 21.66 33.86 5.62
CA GLY A 461 22.97 33.26 5.92
C GLY A 461 22.89 32.03 6.83
N GLU A 462 22.02 32.08 7.86
CA GLU A 462 21.75 30.95 8.75
C GLU A 462 21.10 29.77 8.01
N LEU A 463 20.11 30.05 7.16
CA LEU A 463 19.45 29.04 6.33
C LEU A 463 20.41 28.40 5.33
N ALA A 464 21.29 29.18 4.70
CA ALA A 464 22.32 28.64 3.80
C ALA A 464 23.36 27.78 4.53
N LYS A 465 23.68 28.12 5.80
CA LYS A 465 24.53 27.29 6.65
C LYS A 465 23.82 25.97 7.02
N GLU A 466 22.55 26.03 7.40
CA GLU A 466 21.73 24.86 7.69
C GLU A 466 21.63 23.92 6.48
N ARG A 467 21.37 24.46 5.29
CA ARG A 467 21.30 23.67 4.06
C ARG A 467 22.59 22.90 3.78
N ARG A 468 23.75 23.55 3.89
CA ARG A 468 25.07 22.88 3.72
C ARG A 468 25.28 21.76 4.74
N LEU A 469 24.80 21.93 5.97
CA LEU A 469 24.86 20.88 6.99
C LEU A 469 23.95 19.70 6.64
N GLN A 470 22.73 19.96 6.17
CA GLN A 470 21.80 18.90 5.72
C GLN A 470 22.41 18.09 4.56
N GLU A 471 23.00 18.77 3.56
CA GLU A 471 23.67 18.13 2.43
C GLU A 471 24.85 17.27 2.87
N ALA A 472 25.73 17.79 3.73
CA ALA A 472 26.83 17.02 4.30
C ALA A 472 26.35 15.79 5.09
N MET A 473 25.27 15.93 5.87
CA MET A 473 24.66 14.80 6.60
C MET A 473 24.14 13.73 5.64
N LEU A 474 23.48 14.13 4.54
CA LEU A 474 22.98 13.22 3.52
C LEU A 474 24.11 12.47 2.81
N GLU A 475 25.20 13.14 2.45
CA GLU A 475 26.37 12.51 1.83
C GLU A 475 26.97 11.42 2.72
N VAL A 476 27.16 11.72 4.01
CA VAL A 476 27.67 10.73 4.98
C VAL A 476 26.69 9.56 5.11
N LYS A 477 25.38 9.82 5.22
CA LYS A 477 24.36 8.77 5.30
C LYS A 477 24.31 7.89 4.05
N LYS A 478 24.50 8.46 2.86
CA LYS A 478 24.56 7.70 1.59
C LYS A 478 25.78 6.78 1.53
N LYS A 479 26.93 7.25 2.01
CA LYS A 479 28.20 6.51 1.94
C LYS A 479 28.36 5.45 3.02
N TYR A 480 27.91 5.73 4.25
CA TYR A 480 28.16 4.89 5.43
C TYR A 480 26.88 4.28 6.04
N GLY A 481 25.72 4.56 5.47
CA GLY A 481 24.42 4.05 5.91
C GLY A 481 23.64 5.04 6.80
N LYS A 482 22.33 4.80 6.92
CA LYS A 482 21.38 5.71 7.60
C LYS A 482 21.71 6.00 9.07
N ASN A 483 22.38 5.07 9.74
CA ASN A 483 22.80 5.17 11.14
C ASN A 483 24.20 5.76 11.35
N ALA A 484 24.89 6.19 10.28
CA ALA A 484 26.23 6.77 10.38
C ALA A 484 26.26 8.11 11.16
N ILE A 485 25.19 8.90 11.05
CA ILE A 485 25.00 10.13 11.83
C ILE A 485 23.62 10.09 12.48
N LEU A 486 23.60 10.24 13.81
CA LEU A 486 22.42 10.33 14.64
C LEU A 486 22.48 11.61 15.47
N LYS A 487 21.32 12.23 15.73
CA LYS A 487 21.20 13.31 16.70
C LYS A 487 21.13 12.72 18.12
N GLY A 488 21.52 13.49 19.13
CA GLY A 488 21.43 13.05 20.53
C GLY A 488 19.99 12.66 20.94
N THR A 489 18.98 13.28 20.33
CA THR A 489 17.57 12.91 20.51
C THR A 489 17.26 11.48 20.07
N ASN A 490 17.99 10.93 19.09
CA ASN A 490 17.79 9.56 18.60
C ASN A 490 18.31 8.49 19.57
N LEU A 491 18.97 8.90 20.65
CA LEU A 491 19.49 8.01 21.71
C LEU A 491 18.68 8.10 23.01
N GLN A 492 17.65 8.95 23.06
CA GLN A 492 16.76 9.06 24.21
C GLN A 492 15.85 7.83 24.34
N GLU A 493 15.41 7.54 25.56
CA GLU A 493 14.47 6.44 25.80
C GLU A 493 13.14 6.70 25.07
N GLY A 494 12.71 5.74 24.25
CA GLY A 494 11.52 5.88 23.39
C GLY A 494 11.81 6.40 21.98
N ALA A 495 13.05 6.78 21.66
CA ALA A 495 13.43 7.09 20.29
C ALA A 495 13.38 5.85 19.38
N MET A 496 12.91 6.00 18.14
CA MET A 496 12.71 4.88 17.21
C MET A 496 13.56 4.97 15.94
N THR A 497 14.25 6.09 15.69
CA THR A 497 15.01 6.32 14.46
C THR A 497 16.02 5.22 14.15
N LYS A 498 16.79 4.79 15.17
CA LYS A 498 17.85 3.77 15.00
C LYS A 498 17.30 2.42 14.56
N GLU A 499 16.19 2.00 15.16
CA GLU A 499 15.50 0.75 14.79
C GLU A 499 14.87 0.86 13.41
N ARG A 500 14.23 2.01 13.13
CA ARG A 500 13.59 2.30 11.84
C ARG A 500 14.56 2.29 10.67
N ASN A 501 15.78 2.76 10.87
CA ASN A 501 16.82 2.75 9.85
C ASN A 501 17.22 1.33 9.40
N HIS A 502 16.94 0.30 10.22
CA HIS A 502 17.14 -1.12 9.88
C HIS A 502 15.86 -1.80 9.34
N GLN A 503 14.82 -1.02 9.01
CA GLN A 503 13.54 -1.53 8.55
C GLN A 503 13.18 -1.00 7.15
N ILE A 504 12.52 -1.85 6.36
CA ILE A 504 11.86 -1.49 5.11
C ILE A 504 10.39 -1.86 5.25
N GLY A 505 9.48 -0.92 4.98
CA GLY A 505 8.03 -1.15 5.13
C GLY A 505 7.58 -1.49 6.57
N GLY A 506 8.39 -1.20 7.60
CA GLY A 506 8.09 -1.55 9.00
C GLY A 506 8.48 -2.98 9.41
N HIS A 507 9.19 -3.70 8.53
CA HIS A 507 9.77 -5.02 8.77
C HIS A 507 11.29 -4.93 8.68
N LYS A 508 12.01 -5.90 9.26
CA LYS A 508 13.47 -5.94 9.17
C LYS A 508 13.89 -5.91 7.69
N ALA A 509 14.84 -5.03 7.38
CA ALA A 509 15.37 -4.81 6.05
C ALA A 509 15.94 -6.10 5.47
#